data_AF-X0WDH5-F1
#
_entry.id   AF-X0WDH5-F1
#
_cell.length_a   1.000
_cell.length_b   1.000
_cell.length_c   1.000
_cell.angle_alpha   90.00
_cell.angle_beta   90.00
_cell.angle_gamma   90.00
#
_symmetry.space_group_name_H-M   'P 1'
#
loop_
_entity.id
_entity.type
_entity.pdbx_description
1 polymer ?
#
loop_
_entity_poly.entity_id
_entity_poly.type
_entity_poly.pdbx_seq_one_letter_code
_entity_poly.pdbx_strand_id
1 'polypeptide(L)'
;INSLTMLFLYGPLGGFLLGVGRLPVPWQALLLSISIYVALPLVAGYFSRKWIIKTKGEKWFKENFLHLLTPVSIIALLFTLILLFSFKGEIILTKPLTILWIAIPLFIQTNLIFFLTYGLAKLLKLNYEDAAPSALIGASNHFEVAIATAIMVFGISSGAALATVVGVLIEVPVMLMLVSVCKRTRHFF
;
A
#
# COMPACT_ATOMS: atom_id res chain seq x y z
N ILE A 1 -2.46 11.12 -8.85
CA ILE A 1 -1.42 12.00 -8.28
C ILE A 1 -0.55 11.22 -7.32
N ASN A 2 -1.10 10.62 -6.26
CA ASN A 2 -0.36 9.80 -5.28
C ASN A 2 0.64 8.81 -5.92
N SER A 3 0.18 7.96 -6.85
CA SER A 3 1.04 6.97 -7.51
C SER A 3 2.15 7.56 -8.38
N LEU A 4 1.93 8.76 -8.96
CA LEU A 4 2.96 9.48 -9.70
C LEU A 4 3.99 10.07 -8.75
N THR A 5 3.53 10.68 -7.65
CA THR A 5 4.41 11.19 -6.60
C THR A 5 5.29 10.09 -6.02
N MET A 6 4.74 8.88 -5.79
CA MET A 6 5.51 7.71 -5.39
C MET A 6 6.55 7.31 -6.44
N LEU A 7 6.17 7.25 -7.71
CA LEU A 7 7.10 6.91 -8.81
C LEU A 7 8.36 7.79 -8.78
N PHE A 8 8.19 9.09 -8.52
CA PHE A 8 9.28 10.06 -8.48
C PHE A 8 10.01 10.13 -7.13
N LEU A 9 9.31 10.07 -6.01
CA LEU A 9 9.90 10.29 -4.68
C LEU A 9 10.43 9.00 -4.02
N TYR A 10 9.96 7.82 -4.41
CA TYR A 10 10.35 6.57 -3.77
C TYR A 10 11.85 6.28 -3.88
N GLY A 11 12.43 6.47 -5.08
CA GLY A 11 13.88 6.31 -5.29
C GLY A 11 14.72 7.29 -4.45
N PRO A 12 14.50 8.61 -4.56
CA PRO A 12 15.23 9.61 -3.78
C PRO A 12 15.08 9.45 -2.27
N LEU A 13 13.86 9.25 -1.77
CA LEU A 13 13.61 9.06 -0.33
C LEU A 13 14.19 7.74 0.17
N GLY A 14 14.05 6.65 -0.60
CA GLY A 14 14.64 5.36 -0.28
C GLY A 14 16.16 5.44 -0.21
N GLY A 15 16.80 6.09 -1.19
CA GLY A 15 18.25 6.29 -1.20
C GLY A 15 18.75 7.17 -0.05
N PHE A 16 18.01 8.23 0.28
CA PHE A 16 18.32 9.08 1.43
C PHE A 16 18.23 8.31 2.76
N LEU A 17 17.11 7.62 3.01
CA LEU A 17 16.87 6.90 4.26
C LEU A 17 17.83 5.72 4.44
N LEU A 18 18.12 4.97 3.37
CA LEU A 18 19.11 3.88 3.39
C LEU A 18 20.55 4.41 3.55
N GLY A 19 20.84 5.57 2.97
CA GLY A 19 22.11 6.28 3.14
C GLY A 19 22.36 6.70 4.59
N VAL A 20 21.33 7.21 5.27
CA VAL A 20 21.38 7.49 6.72
C VAL A 20 21.64 6.20 7.52
N GLY A 21 21.07 5.07 7.08
CA GLY A 21 21.33 3.75 7.65
C GLY A 21 22.68 3.11 7.30
N ARG A 22 23.53 3.77 6.49
CA ARG A 22 24.79 3.23 5.94
C ARG A 22 24.62 1.89 5.19
N LEU A 23 23.46 1.68 4.58
CA LEU A 23 23.17 0.47 3.81
C LEU A 23 23.40 0.74 2.32
N PRO A 24 23.95 -0.21 1.55
CA PRO A 24 24.13 -0.05 0.11
C PRO A 24 22.76 0.11 -0.55
N VAL A 25 22.57 1.20 -1.30
CA VAL A 25 21.31 1.49 -1.99
C VAL A 25 21.29 0.72 -3.32
N PRO A 26 20.39 -0.24 -3.52
CA PRO A 26 20.36 -1.03 -4.74
C PRO A 26 19.47 -0.32 -5.76
N TRP A 27 20.04 0.67 -6.44
CA TRP A 27 19.35 1.56 -7.35
C TRP A 27 18.70 0.85 -8.55
N GLN A 28 19.39 -0.12 -9.18
CA GLN A 28 18.84 -0.86 -10.32
C GLN A 28 17.58 -1.62 -9.90
N ALA A 29 17.69 -2.21 -8.74
CA ALA A 29 16.70 -3.00 -8.04
C ALA A 29 15.43 -2.18 -7.71
N LEU A 30 15.61 -1.04 -7.04
CA LEU A 30 14.53 -0.08 -6.75
C LEU A 30 13.83 0.38 -8.04
N LEU A 31 14.60 0.78 -9.06
CA LEU A 31 14.06 1.25 -10.34
C LEU A 31 13.27 0.16 -11.06
N LEU A 32 13.77 -1.08 -11.08
CA LEU A 32 13.10 -2.22 -11.70
C LEU A 32 11.79 -2.55 -10.98
N SER A 33 11.79 -2.55 -9.65
CA SER A 33 10.58 -2.78 -8.85
C SER A 33 9.53 -1.70 -9.09
N ILE A 34 9.90 -0.42 -9.01
CA ILE A 34 8.98 0.69 -9.29
C ILE A 34 8.44 0.59 -10.73
N SER A 35 9.31 0.28 -11.69
CA SER A 35 8.93 0.22 -13.11
C SER A 35 7.92 -0.89 -13.38
N ILE A 36 8.15 -2.09 -12.82
CA ILE A 36 7.29 -3.26 -13.04
C ILE A 36 6.00 -3.16 -12.23
N TYR A 37 6.07 -2.80 -10.95
CA TYR A 37 4.90 -2.83 -10.06
C TYR A 37 4.03 -1.56 -10.11
N VAL A 38 4.60 -0.42 -10.49
CA VAL A 38 3.87 0.86 -10.52
C VAL A 38 3.74 1.41 -11.93
N ALA A 39 4.86 1.59 -12.64
CA ALA A 39 4.84 2.26 -13.95
C ALA A 39 4.09 1.45 -15.02
N LEU A 40 4.39 0.15 -15.14
CA LEU A 40 3.82 -0.71 -16.17
C LEU A 40 2.29 -0.84 -16.02
N PRO A 41 1.71 -1.13 -14.84
CA PRO A 41 0.25 -1.13 -14.66
C PRO A 41 -0.40 0.23 -14.93
N LEU A 42 0.25 1.33 -14.56
CA LEU A 42 -0.25 2.69 -14.85
C LEU A 42 -0.31 2.97 -16.35
N VAL A 43 0.76 2.65 -17.07
CA VAL A 43 0.85 2.83 -18.52
C VAL A 43 -0.17 1.95 -19.24
N ALA A 44 -0.25 0.67 -18.87
CA ALA A 44 -1.24 -0.27 -19.41
C ALA A 44 -2.68 0.20 -19.12
N GLY A 45 -2.95 0.68 -17.90
CA GLY A 45 -4.24 1.24 -17.50
C GLY A 45 -4.61 2.50 -18.28
N TYR A 46 -3.65 3.38 -18.55
CA TYR A 46 -3.87 4.59 -19.34
C TYR A 46 -4.21 4.26 -20.80
N PHE A 47 -3.42 3.39 -21.43
CA PHE A 47 -3.64 3.01 -22.83
C PHE A 47 -4.92 2.20 -23.01
N SER A 48 -5.19 1.23 -22.13
CA SER A 48 -6.44 0.46 -22.15
C SER A 48 -7.66 1.36 -21.99
N ARG A 49 -7.65 2.30 -21.03
CA ARG A 49 -8.72 3.30 -20.87
C ARG A 49 -8.92 4.12 -22.15
N LYS A 50 -7.86 4.66 -22.72
CA LYS A 50 -7.93 5.50 -23.92
C LYS A 50 -8.47 4.71 -25.13
N TRP A 51 -8.00 3.47 -25.31
CA TRP A 51 -8.42 2.61 -26.41
C TRP A 51 -9.88 2.15 -26.28
N ILE A 52 -10.32 1.77 -25.08
CA ILE A 52 -11.70 1.32 -24.83
C ILE A 52 -12.69 2.48 -24.96
N ILE A 53 -12.36 3.66 -24.42
CA ILE A 53 -13.24 4.84 -24.57
C ILE A 53 -13.34 5.24 -26.05
N LYS A 54 -12.25 5.18 -26.82
CA LYS A 54 -12.27 5.49 -28.25
C LYS A 54 -13.11 4.50 -29.07
N THR A 55 -13.15 3.22 -28.69
CA THR A 55 -13.83 2.17 -29.46
C THR A 55 -15.28 1.94 -29.04
N LYS A 56 -15.58 2.00 -27.73
CA LYS A 56 -16.90 1.65 -27.18
C LYS A 56 -17.62 2.81 -26.47
N GLY A 57 -16.97 3.97 -26.36
CA GLY A 57 -17.53 5.16 -25.70
C GLY A 57 -17.45 5.10 -24.17
N GLU A 58 -17.65 6.27 -23.55
CA GLU A 58 -17.46 6.44 -22.11
C GLU A 58 -18.52 5.73 -21.25
N LYS A 59 -19.77 5.65 -21.73
CA LYS A 59 -20.85 4.94 -21.04
C LYS A 59 -20.55 3.46 -20.89
N TRP A 60 -20.13 2.80 -21.97
CA TRP A 60 -19.78 1.38 -21.93
C TRP A 60 -18.59 1.09 -21.01
N PHE A 61 -17.58 1.97 -21.00
CA PHE A 61 -16.45 1.88 -20.08
C PHE A 61 -16.91 1.89 -18.61
N LYS A 62 -17.79 2.82 -18.24
CA LYS A 62 -18.29 2.95 -16.86
C LYS A 62 -19.20 1.80 -16.43
N GLU A 63 -20.11 1.37 -17.31
CA GLU A 63 -21.14 0.39 -16.95
C GLU A 63 -20.66 -1.06 -17.05
N ASN A 64 -19.81 -1.39 -18.04
CA ASN A 64 -19.42 -2.77 -18.32
C ASN A 64 -17.97 -3.05 -17.89
N PHE A 65 -17.02 -2.23 -18.33
CA PHE A 65 -15.60 -2.50 -18.09
C PHE A 65 -15.21 -2.32 -16.61
N LEU A 66 -15.66 -1.24 -15.97
CA LEU A 66 -15.39 -1.03 -14.54
C LEU A 66 -16.08 -2.09 -13.67
N HIS A 67 -17.31 -2.49 -14.01
CA HIS A 67 -18.04 -3.51 -13.25
C HIS A 67 -17.39 -4.90 -13.36
N LEU A 68 -16.71 -5.20 -14.48
CA LEU A 68 -15.96 -6.44 -14.65
C LEU A 68 -14.64 -6.42 -13.86
N LEU A 69 -13.97 -5.27 -13.78
CA LEU A 69 -12.68 -5.13 -13.09
C LEU A 69 -12.78 -5.18 -11.57
N THR A 70 -13.88 -4.70 -10.99
CA THR A 70 -14.10 -4.72 -9.53
C THR A 70 -13.96 -6.14 -8.92
N PRO A 71 -14.70 -7.17 -9.36
CA PRO A 71 -14.57 -8.51 -8.80
C PRO A 71 -13.21 -9.13 -9.10
N VAL A 72 -12.61 -8.89 -10.28
CA VAL A 72 -11.26 -9.38 -10.61
C VAL A 72 -10.22 -8.82 -9.66
N SER A 73 -10.29 -7.52 -9.34
CA SER A 73 -9.37 -6.87 -8.40
C SER A 73 -9.52 -7.42 -7.00
N ILE A 74 -10.75 -7.66 -6.54
CA ILE A 74 -11.03 -8.26 -5.23
C ILE A 74 -10.49 -9.68 -5.16
N ILE A 75 -10.72 -10.50 -6.20
CA ILE A 75 -10.21 -11.88 -6.26
C ILE A 75 -8.68 -11.87 -6.26
N ALA A 76 -8.04 -11.01 -7.06
CA ALA A 76 -6.58 -10.91 -7.10
C ALA A 76 -5.99 -10.47 -5.75
N LEU A 77 -6.61 -9.51 -5.08
CA LEU A 77 -6.21 -9.06 -3.74
C LEU A 77 -6.34 -10.20 -2.72
N LEU A 78 -7.50 -10.87 -2.66
CA LEU A 78 -7.74 -11.98 -1.74
C LEU A 78 -6.80 -13.16 -2.02
N PHE A 79 -6.56 -13.47 -3.29
CA PHE A 79 -5.63 -14.51 -3.69
C PHE A 79 -4.20 -14.18 -3.26
N THR A 80 -3.76 -12.95 -3.46
CA THR A 80 -2.45 -12.46 -2.99
C THR A 80 -2.34 -12.56 -1.47
N LEU A 81 -3.41 -12.21 -0.74
CA LEU A 81 -3.46 -12.32 0.70
C LEU A 81 -3.31 -13.78 1.16
N ILE A 82 -4.05 -14.71 0.55
CA ILE A 82 -3.96 -16.15 0.83
C ILE A 82 -2.53 -16.66 0.59
N LEU A 83 -1.92 -16.32 -0.56
CA LEU A 83 -0.55 -16.73 -0.87
C LEU A 83 0.45 -16.17 0.14
N LEU A 84 0.33 -14.89 0.48
CA LEU A 84 1.25 -14.23 1.41
C LEU A 84 1.18 -14.85 2.80
N PHE A 85 -0.02 -15.17 3.31
CA PHE A 85 -0.18 -15.89 4.57
C PHE A 85 0.32 -17.34 4.47
N SER A 86 0.03 -18.04 3.36
CA SER A 86 0.46 -19.43 3.16
C SER A 86 1.98 -19.58 3.16
N PHE A 87 2.68 -18.73 2.40
CA PHE A 87 4.15 -18.75 2.33
C PHE A 87 4.86 -18.33 3.61
N LYS A 88 4.13 -17.76 4.57
CA LYS A 88 4.71 -17.16 5.77
C LYS A 88 4.15 -17.76 7.06
N GLY A 89 3.25 -18.74 6.96
CA GLY A 89 2.64 -19.45 8.08
C GLY A 89 3.65 -20.06 9.05
N GLU A 90 4.71 -20.70 8.54
CA GLU A 90 5.76 -21.27 9.41
C GLU A 90 6.50 -20.20 10.22
N ILE A 91 6.82 -19.06 9.60
CA ILE A 91 7.49 -17.94 10.29
C ILE A 91 6.57 -17.35 11.36
N ILE A 92 5.27 -17.27 11.07
CA ILE A 92 4.25 -16.80 12.02
C ILE A 92 4.19 -17.67 13.27
N LEU A 93 4.24 -18.99 13.08
CA LEU A 93 4.15 -19.94 14.18
C LEU A 93 5.46 -20.08 14.98
N THR A 94 6.61 -19.94 14.32
CA THR A 94 7.92 -20.19 14.95
C THR A 94 8.48 -18.99 15.73
N LYS A 95 8.10 -17.75 15.41
CA LYS A 95 8.65 -16.53 16.05
C LYS A 95 7.57 -15.49 16.42
N PRO A 96 6.60 -15.84 17.29
CA PRO A 96 5.49 -14.95 17.64
C PRO A 96 5.94 -13.67 18.36
N LEU A 97 6.97 -13.76 19.21
CA LEU A 97 7.52 -12.59 19.90
C LEU A 97 8.10 -11.58 18.91
N THR A 98 8.90 -12.01 17.94
CA THR A 98 9.49 -11.12 16.92
C THR A 98 8.40 -10.41 16.13
N ILE A 99 7.30 -11.09 15.82
CA ILE A 99 6.14 -10.50 15.13
C ILE A 99 5.51 -9.41 15.99
N LEU A 100 5.33 -9.66 17.29
CA LEU A 100 4.78 -8.66 18.20
C LEU A 100 5.68 -7.41 18.28
N TRP A 101 7.00 -7.60 18.34
CA TRP A 101 7.98 -6.51 18.34
C TRP A 101 7.94 -5.67 17.06
N ILE A 102 7.63 -6.27 15.91
CA ILE A 102 7.43 -5.56 14.63
C ILE A 102 6.04 -4.91 14.58
N ALA A 103 5.05 -5.58 15.17
CA ALA A 103 3.66 -5.16 15.11
C ALA A 103 3.36 -3.90 15.89
N ILE A 104 3.93 -3.77 17.08
CA ILE A 104 3.69 -2.63 17.95
C ILE A 104 4.12 -1.31 17.28
N PRO A 105 5.35 -1.16 16.75
CA PRO A 105 5.76 0.05 16.04
C PRO A 105 4.88 0.36 14.84
N LEU A 106 4.55 -0.64 14.02
CA LEU A 106 3.71 -0.45 12.83
C LEU A 106 2.30 -0.02 13.20
N PHE A 107 1.70 -0.65 14.21
CA PHE A 107 0.39 -0.27 14.70
C PHE A 107 0.38 1.18 15.20
N ILE A 108 1.37 1.56 16.00
CA ILE A 108 1.50 2.93 16.51
C ILE A 108 1.67 3.91 15.36
N GLN A 109 2.58 3.62 14.41
CA GLN A 109 2.84 4.46 13.26
C GLN A 109 1.57 4.69 12.42
N THR A 110 0.87 3.63 12.04
CA THR A 110 -0.35 3.72 11.21
C THR A 110 -1.44 4.52 11.92
N ASN A 111 -1.68 4.26 13.21
CA ASN A 111 -2.68 5.02 13.97
C ASN A 111 -2.28 6.49 14.12
N LEU A 112 -1.00 6.77 14.40
CA LEU A 112 -0.51 8.13 14.56
C LEU A 112 -0.69 8.93 13.27
N ILE A 113 -0.24 8.40 12.13
CA ILE A 113 -0.38 9.07 10.83
C ILE A 113 -1.87 9.26 10.49
N PHE A 114 -2.71 8.26 10.75
CA PHE A 114 -4.15 8.35 10.54
C PHE A 114 -4.77 9.47 11.38
N PHE A 115 -4.59 9.47 12.70
CA PHE A 115 -5.22 10.46 13.58
C PHE A 115 -4.69 11.87 13.33
N LEU A 116 -3.41 12.00 13.00
CA LEU A 116 -2.80 13.28 12.63
C LEU A 116 -3.42 13.81 11.33
N THR A 117 -3.50 12.98 10.29
CA THR A 117 -4.06 13.38 9.00
C THR A 117 -5.56 13.66 9.08
N TYR A 118 -6.31 12.83 9.79
CA TYR A 118 -7.75 12.98 10.00
C TYR A 118 -8.09 14.20 10.87
N GLY A 119 -7.30 14.44 11.92
CA GLY A 119 -7.42 15.62 12.77
C GLY A 119 -7.08 16.91 12.01
N LEU A 120 -6.02 16.91 11.21
CA LEU A 120 -5.68 18.04 10.33
C LEU A 120 -6.77 18.29 9.28
N ALA A 121 -7.31 17.25 8.67
CA ALA A 121 -8.42 17.38 7.72
C ALA A 121 -9.64 18.06 8.37
N LYS A 122 -9.92 17.73 9.63
CA LYS A 122 -10.97 18.39 10.42
C LYS A 122 -10.66 19.86 10.70
N LEU A 123 -9.43 20.17 11.11
CA LEU A 123 -8.98 21.55 11.36
C LEU A 123 -9.05 22.41 10.09
N LEU A 124 -8.78 21.80 8.93
CA LEU A 124 -8.90 22.42 7.60
C LEU A 124 -10.33 22.47 7.07
N LYS A 125 -11.33 21.99 7.85
CA LYS A 125 -12.76 21.96 7.49
C LYS A 125 -13.05 21.22 6.18
N LEU A 126 -12.32 20.15 5.91
CA LEU A 126 -12.61 19.26 4.78
C LEU A 126 -13.89 18.46 5.07
N ASN A 127 -14.63 18.10 4.03
CA ASN A 127 -15.78 17.22 4.16
C ASN A 127 -15.33 15.79 4.53
N TYR A 128 -16.19 15.02 5.21
CA TYR A 128 -15.92 13.61 5.52
C TYR A 128 -15.50 12.79 4.29
N GLU A 129 -16.14 13.06 3.15
CA GLU A 129 -15.91 12.37 1.87
C GLU A 129 -14.48 12.55 1.34
N ASP A 130 -13.80 13.63 1.73
CA ASP A 130 -12.41 13.89 1.39
C ASP A 130 -11.46 13.51 2.54
N ALA A 131 -11.86 13.81 3.78
CA ALA A 131 -11.04 13.62 4.98
C ALA A 131 -10.76 12.15 5.27
N ALA A 132 -11.79 11.28 5.22
CA ALA A 132 -11.63 9.87 5.56
C ALA A 132 -10.75 9.12 4.53
N PRO A 133 -10.97 9.24 3.21
CA PRO A 133 -10.08 8.61 2.23
C PRO A 133 -8.66 9.17 2.29
N SER A 134 -8.49 10.48 2.50
CA SER A 134 -7.15 11.09 2.59
C SER A 134 -6.36 10.59 3.79
N ALA A 135 -7.00 10.46 4.96
CA ALA A 135 -6.36 9.91 6.15
C ALA A 135 -5.99 8.42 6.00
N LEU A 136 -6.84 7.63 5.36
CA LEU A 136 -6.56 6.23 5.07
C LEU A 136 -5.41 6.07 4.06
N ILE A 137 -5.38 6.89 3.00
CA ILE A 137 -4.27 6.88 2.04
C ILE A 137 -2.96 7.29 2.72
N GLY A 138 -2.99 8.29 3.62
CA GLY A 138 -1.80 8.72 4.35
C GLY A 138 -1.25 7.66 5.29
N ALA A 139 -2.13 6.87 5.92
CA ALA A 139 -1.73 5.84 6.89
C ALA A 139 -1.31 4.50 6.26
N SER A 140 -1.64 4.26 4.98
CA SER A 140 -1.39 2.99 4.29
C SER A 140 0.00 2.93 3.66
N ASN A 141 0.55 1.71 3.57
CA ASN A 141 1.85 1.44 2.98
C ASN A 141 1.72 0.57 1.71
N HIS A 142 2.62 0.78 0.76
CA HIS A 142 2.76 -0.08 -0.42
C HIS A 142 3.71 -1.25 -0.14
N PHE A 143 3.17 -2.31 0.46
CA PHE A 143 3.98 -3.46 0.85
C PHE A 143 4.53 -4.25 -0.33
N GLU A 144 3.85 -4.31 -1.47
CA GLU A 144 4.31 -5.08 -2.62
C GLU A 144 5.67 -4.58 -3.10
N VAL A 145 5.83 -3.27 -3.20
CA VAL A 145 7.11 -2.62 -3.55
C VAL A 145 8.12 -2.77 -2.42
N ALA A 146 7.69 -2.68 -1.16
CA ALA A 146 8.57 -2.83 -0.01
C ALA A 146 9.14 -4.26 0.12
N ILE A 147 8.31 -5.29 -0.08
CA ILE A 147 8.72 -6.71 -0.05
C ILE A 147 9.70 -6.99 -1.18
N ALA A 148 9.38 -6.56 -2.41
CA ALA A 148 10.27 -6.74 -3.57
C ALA A 148 11.64 -6.11 -3.31
N THR A 149 11.65 -4.88 -2.80
CA THR A 149 12.88 -4.17 -2.43
C THR A 149 13.62 -4.90 -1.31
N ALA A 150 12.96 -5.27 -0.22
CA ALA A 150 13.60 -5.92 0.92
C ALA A 150 14.24 -7.28 0.56
N ILE A 151 13.55 -8.11 -0.24
CA ILE A 151 14.09 -9.39 -0.72
C ILE A 151 15.33 -9.18 -1.58
N MET A 152 15.34 -8.14 -2.40
CA MET A 152 16.42 -7.86 -3.34
C MET A 152 17.64 -7.21 -2.68
N VAL A 153 17.44 -6.36 -1.66
CA VAL A 153 18.53 -5.71 -0.90
C VAL A 153 19.12 -6.67 0.14
N PHE A 154 18.26 -7.32 0.92
CA PHE A 154 18.65 -8.04 2.14
C PHE A 154 18.52 -9.56 2.01
N GLY A 155 17.90 -10.07 0.94
CA GLY A 155 17.61 -11.48 0.78
C GLY A 155 16.28 -11.91 1.41
N ILE A 156 15.75 -13.04 0.93
CA ILE A 156 14.43 -13.56 1.33
C ILE A 156 14.34 -13.98 2.81
N SER A 157 15.47 -14.41 3.39
CA SER A 157 15.57 -14.90 4.77
C SER A 157 15.91 -13.79 5.77
N SER A 158 16.00 -12.53 5.33
CA SER A 158 16.37 -11.42 6.20
C SER A 158 15.22 -10.99 7.12
N GLY A 159 15.58 -10.39 8.26
CA GLY A 159 14.63 -9.74 9.16
C GLY A 159 13.87 -8.59 8.49
N ALA A 160 14.49 -7.91 7.53
CA ALA A 160 13.85 -6.84 6.74
C ALA A 160 12.73 -7.39 5.85
N ALA A 161 12.99 -8.46 5.10
CA ALA A 161 11.96 -9.13 4.30
C ALA A 161 10.83 -9.69 5.18
N LEU A 162 11.17 -10.25 6.35
CA LEU A 162 10.18 -10.69 7.33
C LEU A 162 9.31 -9.54 7.83
N ALA A 163 9.90 -8.39 8.18
CA ALA A 163 9.17 -7.23 8.65
C ALA A 163 8.18 -6.68 7.61
N THR A 164 8.56 -6.63 6.33
CA THR A 164 7.66 -6.17 5.26
C THR A 164 6.44 -7.07 5.06
N VAL A 165 6.61 -8.37 5.25
CA VAL A 165 5.51 -9.35 5.16
C VAL A 165 4.60 -9.23 6.38
N VAL A 166 5.19 -9.22 7.58
CA VAL A 166 4.44 -9.10 8.84
C VAL A 166 3.64 -7.81 8.86
N GLY A 167 4.18 -6.73 8.31
CA GLY A 167 3.46 -5.47 8.15
C GLY A 167 2.15 -5.61 7.38
N VAL A 168 2.12 -6.38 6.28
CA VAL A 168 0.87 -6.64 5.53
C VAL A 168 -0.18 -7.29 6.42
N LEU A 169 0.23 -8.28 7.23
CA LEU A 169 -0.69 -9.05 8.08
C LEU A 169 -1.39 -8.17 9.11
N ILE A 170 -0.70 -7.12 9.56
CA ILE A 170 -1.17 -6.21 10.59
C ILE A 170 -1.91 -5.04 9.98
N GLU A 171 -1.45 -4.53 8.83
CA GLU A 171 -2.06 -3.36 8.21
C GLU A 171 -3.50 -3.65 7.78
N VAL A 172 -3.79 -4.81 7.18
CA VAL A 172 -5.16 -5.13 6.75
C VAL A 172 -6.19 -5.03 7.88
N PRO A 173 -6.04 -5.71 9.04
CA PRO A 173 -6.99 -5.58 10.14
C PRO A 173 -7.01 -4.17 10.76
N VAL A 174 -5.85 -3.49 10.84
CA VAL A 174 -5.80 -2.11 11.34
C VAL A 174 -6.55 -1.16 10.43
N MET A 175 -6.42 -1.30 9.12
CA MET A 175 -7.15 -0.48 8.14
C MET A 175 -8.65 -0.71 8.23
N LEU A 176 -9.10 -1.96 8.40
CA LEU A 176 -10.52 -2.26 8.65
C LEU A 176 -11.03 -1.63 9.95
N MET A 177 -10.21 -1.65 11.01
CA MET A 177 -10.51 -0.96 12.27
C MET A 177 -10.65 0.55 12.05
N LEU A 178 -9.71 1.18 11.35
CA LEU A 178 -9.72 2.61 11.07
C LEU A 178 -10.89 3.04 10.17
N VAL A 179 -11.28 2.22 9.19
CA VAL A 179 -12.50 2.43 8.41
C VAL A 179 -13.74 2.41 9.30
N SER A 180 -13.81 1.49 10.26
CA SER A 180 -14.90 1.46 11.25
C SER A 180 -14.92 2.73 12.11
N VAL A 181 -13.76 3.23 12.53
CA VAL A 181 -13.62 4.50 13.25
C VAL A 181 -14.11 5.68 12.39
N CYS A 182 -13.73 5.75 11.11
CA CYS A 182 -14.23 6.78 10.18
C CYS A 182 -15.76 6.76 10.11
N LYS A 183 -16.35 5.57 9.89
CA LYS A 183 -17.81 5.40 9.79
C LYS A 183 -18.52 5.89 11.05
N ARG A 184 -17.97 5.60 12.23
CA ARG A 184 -18.55 6.03 13.51
C ARG A 184 -18.39 7.53 13.76
N THR A 185 -17.30 8.12 13.29
CA THR A 185 -16.98 9.55 13.48
C THR A 185 -17.47 10.45 12.35
N ARG A 186 -18.31 9.94 11.42
CA ARG A 186 -18.87 10.71 10.31
C ARG A 186 -19.55 12.01 10.74
N HIS A 187 -20.20 12.01 11.90
CA HIS A 187 -20.90 13.17 12.47
C HIS A 187 -19.97 14.27 12.99
N PHE A 188 -18.66 14.05 13.02
CA PHE A 188 -17.67 15.05 13.44
C PHE A 188 -17.23 16.00 12.33
N PHE A 189 -17.71 15.79 11.11
CA PHE A 189 -17.36 16.53 9.89
C PHE A 189 -18.62 17.09 9.23
#